data_AF-A0A8S1KB97-F1
#
_entry.id   AF-A0A8S1KB97-F1
#
_cell.length_a   1.000
_cell.length_b   1.000
_cell.length_c   1.000
_cell.angle_alpha   90.00
_cell.angle_beta   90.00
_cell.angle_gamma   90.00
#
_symmetry.space_group_name_H-M   'P 1'
#
loop_
_entity.id
_entity.type
_entity.pdbx_description
1 polymer ?
#
loop_
_entity_poly.entity_id
_entity_poly.type
_entity_poly.pdbx_seq_one_letter_code
_entity_poly.pdbx_strand_id
1 'polypeptide(L)'
;MIFNSHSFHLQVSTSQIKKMTQLKNVNTLINYFVKPIPEIKLLKRLLIFNKKNNNCNRSNLYSLYLIEKLEQYFIKDITTLLEYVEQLEQSYNTLYNGGFKIINEKLLTFFDYEKVQNLNEIINLLEYRWNLPQIKEAGKHFEKVLGLSSLKCMLEENVRDQTMVQFFLQNQIHKPPVEYLFLRSKEVDKLNEQDGIYFGEVLQQMKHGFGVCIRDQAIWQGYWKHNHIIWGQYTFEENGQKKIMQGCFKDDMLEGEGKCIAFNGDTVQGQFRRSRIQGRGTYRFSYGNIYEGDLKNNTIDGQGSMKFANGDQYEGDWRNHSIYGKGKYTYNNGDIYEGDFVNGDKEGKGILRYENGNFYQGEFKNNIIHGYGEFTFANGDKYKGEFKNGQRDGKGKYEQINGEFYEGSFINEKREGFGIQKYSNGDIYEGQFRNDKREGQGRYKFANGNVYVGDFVNDKIEGNGKKKFANGDCYQGEWSNQLFNGKGQYMFANGNSYIGSFVNNKREGHGVYKFANGNIYEGEYQNDKRDGKGVFIYADGNREVGEYIEGKPSGEHQVYKGRQSSPFKINNYNSGKLDSTFITSRF
;
A
#
# COMPACT_ATOMS: atom_id res chain seq x y z
N MET A 1 -5.75 -15.70 42.58
CA MET A 1 -6.06 -14.97 43.83
C MET A 1 -7.54 -15.11 44.10
N ILE A 2 -7.89 -15.85 45.15
CA ILE A 2 -9.24 -15.92 45.71
C ILE A 2 -9.49 -14.57 46.38
N PHE A 3 -10.54 -13.85 45.98
CA PHE A 3 -10.96 -12.63 46.68
C PHE A 3 -12.23 -12.93 47.49
N ASN A 4 -12.02 -13.11 48.78
CA ASN A 4 -13.08 -13.18 49.77
C ASN A 4 -13.82 -11.85 49.86
N SER A 5 -15.15 -11.96 49.86
CA SER A 5 -16.12 -10.95 50.22
C SER A 5 -15.91 -10.50 51.66
N HIS A 6 -15.25 -9.37 51.92
CA HIS A 6 -15.42 -8.58 53.14
C HIS A 6 -15.36 -7.08 52.79
N SER A 7 -16.37 -6.38 53.28
CA SER A 7 -16.59 -4.93 53.27
C SER A 7 -15.31 -4.08 53.37
N PHE A 8 -14.94 -3.39 52.29
CA PHE A 8 -14.07 -2.22 52.39
C PHE A 8 -14.92 -0.99 52.73
N HIS A 9 -15.08 -0.74 54.03
CA HIS A 9 -15.38 0.60 54.51
C HIS A 9 -14.14 1.47 54.29
N LEU A 10 -14.06 2.14 53.15
CA LEU A 10 -13.22 3.33 53.07
C LEU A 10 -13.95 4.47 53.77
N GLN A 11 -13.59 4.68 55.03
CA GLN A 11 -13.78 5.97 55.71
C GLN A 11 -13.03 7.03 54.89
N VAL A 12 -13.67 7.59 53.87
CA VAL A 12 -13.44 9.01 53.57
C VAL A 12 -13.90 9.70 54.85
N SER A 13 -12.93 10.16 55.66
CA SER A 13 -13.25 10.72 56.97
C SER A 13 -14.37 11.75 56.78
N THR A 14 -15.47 11.58 57.52
CA THR A 14 -16.63 12.50 57.51
C THR A 14 -16.19 13.96 57.76
N SER A 15 -14.99 14.13 58.33
CA SER A 15 -14.19 15.35 58.45
C SER A 15 -13.83 16.02 57.11
N GLN A 16 -13.34 15.28 56.11
CA GLN A 16 -12.95 15.83 54.80
C GLN A 16 -14.18 16.20 53.95
N ILE A 17 -15.24 15.39 54.00
CA ILE A 17 -16.52 15.71 53.32
C ILE A 17 -17.20 16.92 53.99
N LYS A 18 -17.18 17.02 55.34
CA LYS A 18 -17.66 18.21 56.04
C LYS A 18 -16.85 19.47 55.72
N LYS A 19 -15.53 19.36 55.54
CA LYS A 19 -14.68 20.47 55.08
C LYS A 19 -15.06 20.92 53.67
N MET A 20 -15.35 20.01 52.74
CA MET A 20 -15.81 20.35 51.38
C MET A 20 -17.13 21.12 51.37
N THR A 21 -18.07 20.77 52.24
CA THR A 21 -19.37 21.47 52.36
C THR A 21 -19.31 22.85 53.04
N GLN A 22 -18.16 23.24 53.61
CA GLN A 22 -17.99 24.53 54.30
C GLN A 22 -17.16 25.55 53.49
N LEU A 23 -16.70 25.20 52.29
CA LEU A 23 -15.88 26.08 51.44
C LEU A 23 -16.76 27.14 50.76
N LYS A 24 -16.61 28.40 51.18
CA LYS A 24 -17.42 29.55 50.70
C LYS A 24 -16.73 30.39 49.61
N ASN A 25 -15.56 29.99 49.10
CA ASN A 25 -14.78 30.77 48.13
C ASN A 25 -14.17 29.87 47.05
N VAL A 26 -14.33 30.27 45.78
CA VAL A 26 -13.87 29.60 44.56
C VAL A 26 -12.34 29.38 44.55
N ASN A 27 -11.54 30.32 45.04
CA ASN A 27 -10.06 30.19 45.07
C ASN A 27 -9.58 29.08 46.03
N THR A 28 -10.33 28.84 47.11
CA THR A 28 -10.02 27.77 48.07
C THR A 28 -10.44 26.40 47.53
N LEU A 29 -11.45 26.35 46.66
CA LEU A 29 -11.88 25.16 45.94
C LEU A 29 -10.82 24.74 44.91
N ILE A 30 -10.32 25.71 44.12
CA ILE A 30 -9.28 25.52 43.11
C ILE A 30 -8.00 24.94 43.76
N ASN A 31 -7.55 25.48 44.88
CA ASN A 31 -6.37 24.97 45.59
C ASN A 31 -6.52 23.54 46.13
N TYR A 32 -7.74 23.09 46.44
CA TYR A 32 -8.02 21.73 46.91
C TYR A 32 -8.10 20.70 45.76
N PHE A 33 -8.53 21.12 44.57
CA PHE A 33 -8.58 20.26 43.37
C PHE A 33 -7.25 20.20 42.60
N VAL A 34 -6.39 21.20 42.75
CA VAL A 34 -5.04 21.21 42.15
C VAL A 34 -4.08 20.25 42.89
N LYS A 35 -4.38 19.86 44.14
CA LYS A 35 -3.66 18.82 44.92
C LYS A 35 -4.65 18.06 45.80
N PRO A 36 -5.12 16.83 45.48
CA PRO A 36 -4.35 15.69 44.95
C PRO A 36 -5.07 14.89 43.81
N ILE A 37 -4.56 15.04 42.58
CA ILE A 37 -4.94 14.24 41.38
C ILE A 37 -4.85 12.70 41.56
N PRO A 38 -3.95 12.11 42.37
CA PRO A 38 -3.83 10.66 42.51
C PRO A 38 -5.07 9.96 43.10
N GLU A 39 -5.76 10.59 44.05
CA GLU A 39 -6.88 10.00 44.78
C GLU A 39 -8.16 9.96 43.94
N ILE A 40 -8.40 10.99 43.12
CA ILE A 40 -9.51 11.04 42.14
C ILE A 40 -9.30 10.00 41.04
N LYS A 41 -8.06 9.81 40.55
CA LYS A 41 -7.73 8.76 39.58
C LYS A 41 -7.90 7.36 40.17
N LEU A 42 -7.57 7.18 41.46
CA LEU A 42 -7.79 5.91 42.16
C LEU A 42 -9.28 5.62 42.34
N LEU A 43 -10.08 6.64 42.72
CA LEU A 43 -11.53 6.55 42.84
C LEU A 43 -12.21 6.22 41.50
N LYS A 44 -11.77 6.85 40.40
CA LYS A 44 -12.24 6.55 39.04
C LYS A 44 -11.93 5.11 38.65
N ARG A 45 -10.70 4.63 38.88
CA ARG A 45 -10.31 3.24 38.60
C ARG A 45 -11.15 2.23 39.40
N LEU A 46 -11.42 2.53 40.67
CA LEU A 46 -12.28 1.70 41.53
C LEU A 46 -13.74 1.69 41.09
N LEU A 47 -14.29 2.84 40.66
CA LEU A 47 -15.66 2.93 40.14
C LEU A 47 -15.83 2.24 38.78
N ILE A 48 -14.83 2.31 37.89
CA ILE A 48 -14.79 1.55 36.63
C ILE A 48 -14.69 0.05 36.90
N PHE A 49 -13.86 -0.36 37.86
CA PHE A 49 -13.72 -1.75 38.28
C PHE A 49 -15.04 -2.30 38.85
N ASN A 50 -15.72 -1.55 39.72
CA ASN A 50 -17.03 -1.94 40.27
C ASN A 50 -18.14 -1.97 39.20
N LYS A 51 -18.10 -1.06 38.22
CA LYS A 51 -19.03 -1.06 37.06
C LYS A 51 -18.85 -2.31 36.20
N LYS A 52 -17.60 -2.73 35.93
CA LYS A 52 -17.32 -3.93 35.14
C LYS A 52 -17.73 -5.23 35.83
N ASN A 53 -17.74 -5.25 37.17
CA ASN A 53 -18.10 -6.42 37.97
C ASN A 53 -19.56 -6.39 38.46
N ASN A 54 -20.44 -5.55 37.89
CA ASN A 54 -21.86 -5.38 38.26
C ASN A 54 -22.14 -5.05 39.75
N ASN A 55 -21.13 -4.61 40.50
CA ASN A 55 -21.23 -4.22 41.91
C ASN A 55 -21.37 -2.69 42.08
N CYS A 56 -22.18 -2.04 41.22
CA CYS A 56 -22.35 -0.59 41.21
C CYS A 56 -23.79 -0.18 41.50
N ASN A 57 -24.01 0.64 42.51
CA ASN A 57 -25.31 1.30 42.75
C ASN A 57 -25.44 2.56 41.87
N ARG A 58 -26.66 3.12 41.76
CA ARG A 58 -26.92 4.35 40.97
C ARG A 58 -26.02 5.53 41.36
N SER A 59 -25.69 5.65 42.64
CA SER A 59 -24.81 6.72 43.15
C SER A 59 -23.36 6.57 42.65
N ASN A 60 -22.87 5.33 42.53
CA ASN A 60 -21.53 5.02 42.01
C ASN A 60 -21.42 5.29 40.50
N LEU A 61 -22.46 4.94 39.72
CA LEU A 61 -22.53 5.24 38.29
C LEU A 61 -22.59 6.75 38.04
N TYR A 62 -23.37 7.47 38.85
CA TYR A 62 -23.48 8.93 38.76
C TYR A 62 -22.18 9.63 39.19
N SER A 63 -21.49 9.11 40.21
CA SER A 63 -20.19 9.63 40.65
C SER A 63 -19.09 9.39 39.61
N LEU A 64 -19.12 8.24 38.92
CA LEU A 64 -18.19 7.96 37.81
C LEU A 64 -18.43 8.89 36.62
N TYR A 65 -19.70 9.08 36.24
CA TYR A 65 -20.11 10.03 35.22
C TYR A 65 -19.66 11.47 35.56
N LEU A 66 -19.83 11.88 36.82
CA LEU A 66 -19.36 13.18 37.29
C LEU A 66 -17.84 13.31 37.21
N ILE A 67 -17.07 12.29 37.62
CA ILE A 67 -15.61 12.33 37.59
C ILE A 67 -15.10 12.36 36.14
N GLU A 68 -15.74 11.64 35.22
CA GLU A 68 -15.44 11.67 33.79
C GLU A 68 -15.73 13.05 33.17
N LYS A 69 -16.88 13.66 33.52
CA LYS A 69 -17.22 15.03 33.11
C LYS A 69 -16.32 16.09 33.77
N LEU A 70 -15.90 15.90 35.02
CA LEU A 70 -14.98 16.82 35.71
C LEU A 70 -13.56 16.74 35.13
N GLU A 71 -13.02 15.55 34.82
CA GLU A 71 -11.71 15.43 34.14
C GLU A 71 -11.71 16.03 32.73
N GLN A 72 -12.86 16.02 32.06
CA GLN A 72 -13.01 16.62 30.74
C GLN A 72 -12.90 18.16 30.76
N TYR A 73 -13.14 18.82 31.91
CA TYR A 73 -13.40 20.28 31.93
C TYR A 73 -12.73 21.13 33.04
N PHE A 74 -12.12 20.59 34.11
CA PHE A 74 -12.05 21.39 35.36
C PHE A 74 -10.80 22.20 35.74
N ILE A 75 -9.55 21.92 35.33
CA ILE A 75 -8.41 22.63 36.00
C ILE A 75 -7.84 23.79 35.18
N LYS A 76 -7.67 23.63 33.87
CA LYS A 76 -7.16 24.71 33.02
C LYS A 76 -8.28 25.63 32.54
N ASP A 77 -9.44 25.03 32.26
CA ASP A 77 -10.49 25.73 31.55
C ASP A 77 -11.35 26.62 32.43
N ILE A 78 -11.50 26.39 33.75
CA ILE A 78 -12.36 27.27 34.58
C ILE A 78 -11.73 28.64 34.80
N THR A 79 -10.42 28.72 35.02
CA THR A 79 -9.72 30.01 35.09
C THR A 79 -9.80 30.71 33.73
N THR A 80 -9.59 29.97 32.64
CA THR A 80 -9.74 30.49 31.27
C THR A 80 -11.18 30.87 30.94
N LEU A 81 -12.18 30.19 31.50
CA LEU A 81 -13.62 30.44 31.30
C LEU A 81 -14.04 31.70 32.03
N LEU A 82 -13.56 31.91 33.27
CA LEU A 82 -13.83 33.12 34.05
C LEU A 82 -13.13 34.33 33.42
N GLU A 83 -11.87 34.18 32.99
CA GLU A 83 -11.17 35.21 32.21
C GLU A 83 -11.89 35.51 30.88
N TYR A 84 -12.44 34.49 30.22
CA TYR A 84 -13.21 34.65 28.99
C TYR A 84 -14.55 35.36 29.23
N VAL A 85 -15.26 35.05 30.31
CA VAL A 85 -16.53 35.70 30.68
C VAL A 85 -16.30 37.16 31.09
N GLU A 86 -15.26 37.48 31.86
CA GLU A 86 -14.90 38.87 32.19
C GLU A 86 -14.49 39.68 30.94
N GLN A 87 -13.73 39.07 30.02
CA GLN A 87 -13.36 39.71 28.75
C GLN A 87 -14.57 39.93 27.83
N LEU A 88 -15.54 39.02 27.85
CA LEU A 88 -16.81 39.16 27.13
C LEU A 88 -17.67 40.29 27.72
N GLU A 89 -17.71 40.42 29.04
CA GLU A 89 -18.43 41.50 29.73
C GLU A 89 -17.79 42.88 29.43
N GLN A 90 -16.46 42.98 29.44
CA GLN A 90 -15.76 44.20 29.02
C GLN A 90 -16.00 44.53 27.55
N SER A 91 -16.00 43.52 26.66
CA SER A 91 -16.27 43.71 25.23
C SER A 91 -17.72 44.15 24.98
N TYR A 92 -18.69 43.59 25.69
CA TYR A 92 -20.10 43.98 25.65
C TYR A 92 -20.32 45.42 26.15
N ASN A 93 -19.70 45.80 27.26
CA ASN A 93 -19.80 47.17 27.80
C ASN A 93 -19.14 48.21 26.88
N THR A 94 -18.09 47.84 26.15
CA THR A 94 -17.44 48.70 25.12
C THR A 94 -18.36 48.91 23.90
N LEU A 95 -19.09 47.87 23.50
CA LEU A 95 -20.10 47.89 22.43
C LEU A 95 -21.33 48.73 22.81
N TYR A 96 -21.83 48.60 24.04
CA TYR A 96 -23.01 49.31 24.54
C TYR A 96 -22.78 50.83 24.67
N ASN A 97 -21.54 51.24 24.95
CA ASN A 97 -21.15 52.65 25.12
C ASN A 97 -20.56 53.31 23.85
N GLY A 98 -20.67 52.66 22.68
CA GLY A 98 -20.35 53.28 21.38
C GLY A 98 -18.87 53.35 20.98
N GLY A 99 -17.98 52.62 21.63
CA GLY A 99 -16.54 52.59 21.28
C GLY A 99 -16.21 51.57 20.20
N PHE A 100 -16.35 51.91 18.92
CA PHE A 100 -15.89 51.03 17.83
C PHE A 100 -14.38 51.14 17.64
N LYS A 101 -13.62 50.23 18.23
CA LYS A 101 -12.26 49.92 17.77
C LYS A 101 -12.00 48.42 17.82
N ILE A 102 -11.99 47.82 16.63
CA ILE A 102 -11.54 46.46 16.29
C ILE A 102 -12.39 45.37 16.96
N ILE A 103 -13.29 44.78 16.18
CA ILE A 103 -13.97 43.53 16.55
C ILE A 103 -12.87 42.47 16.74
N ASN A 104 -12.68 42.07 17.99
CA ASN A 104 -11.72 41.06 18.42
C ASN A 104 -12.08 39.71 17.76
N GLU A 105 -11.13 39.01 17.15
CA GLU A 105 -11.33 37.70 16.48
C GLU A 105 -12.04 36.66 17.38
N LYS A 106 -12.00 36.85 18.70
CA LYS A 106 -12.66 35.99 19.69
C LYS A 106 -14.18 36.16 19.80
N LEU A 107 -14.78 37.19 19.20
CA LEU A 107 -16.25 37.27 19.06
C LEU A 107 -16.80 36.19 18.10
N LEU A 108 -15.97 35.67 17.18
CA LEU A 108 -16.35 34.57 16.27
C LEU A 108 -16.54 33.23 17.00
N THR A 109 -15.91 33.02 18.17
CA THR A 109 -16.10 31.80 18.99
C THR A 109 -17.34 31.86 19.88
N PHE A 110 -18.00 33.02 19.98
CA PHE A 110 -19.17 33.25 20.83
C PHE A 110 -20.40 32.41 20.44
N PHE A 111 -20.49 31.97 19.18
CA PHE A 111 -21.63 31.23 18.64
C PHE A 111 -21.32 29.76 18.32
N ASP A 112 -20.32 29.19 18.98
CA ASP A 112 -20.10 27.74 18.98
C ASP A 112 -21.14 27.08 19.92
N TYR A 113 -22.25 26.64 19.34
CA TYR A 113 -23.42 26.09 20.05
C TYR A 113 -23.04 24.94 20.99
N GLU A 114 -22.06 24.13 20.61
CA GLU A 114 -21.59 23.00 21.41
C GLU A 114 -20.83 23.48 22.65
N LYS A 115 -20.05 24.57 22.54
CA LYS A 115 -19.40 25.21 23.70
C LYS A 115 -20.42 25.86 24.65
N VAL A 116 -21.47 26.49 24.11
CA VAL A 116 -22.53 27.14 24.91
C VAL A 116 -23.38 26.12 25.68
N GLN A 117 -23.75 24.99 25.05
CA GLN A 117 -24.46 23.89 25.72
C GLN A 117 -23.62 23.27 26.84
N ASN A 118 -22.33 23.02 26.59
CA ASN A 118 -21.42 22.51 27.60
C ASN A 118 -21.28 23.47 28.80
N LEU A 119 -21.23 24.79 28.56
CA LEU A 119 -21.19 25.81 29.61
C LEU A 119 -22.46 25.80 30.48
N ASN A 120 -23.65 25.75 29.87
CA ASN A 120 -24.92 25.72 30.60
C ASN A 120 -25.06 24.45 31.46
N GLU A 121 -24.62 23.29 30.96
CA GLU A 121 -24.59 22.06 31.75
C GLU A 121 -23.64 22.18 32.96
N ILE A 122 -22.46 22.78 32.77
CA ILE A 122 -21.45 22.97 33.82
C ILE A 122 -21.96 23.94 34.91
N ILE A 123 -22.59 25.05 34.53
CA ILE A 123 -23.16 26.03 35.47
C ILE A 123 -24.29 25.40 36.29
N ASN A 124 -25.22 24.70 35.64
CA ASN A 124 -26.33 24.02 36.32
C ASN A 124 -25.85 22.93 37.29
N LEU A 125 -24.82 22.16 36.92
CA LEU A 125 -24.20 21.15 37.78
C LEU A 125 -23.53 21.76 39.02
N LEU A 126 -22.88 22.92 38.86
CA LEU A 126 -22.20 23.63 39.93
C LEU A 126 -23.19 24.30 40.91
N GLU A 127 -24.25 24.91 40.39
CA GLU A 127 -25.31 25.53 41.19
C GLU A 127 -26.08 24.51 42.03
N TYR A 128 -26.48 23.38 41.43
CA TYR A 128 -27.27 22.35 42.10
C TYR A 128 -26.58 21.73 43.32
N ARG A 129 -25.24 21.66 43.33
CA ARG A 129 -24.49 20.86 44.31
C ARG A 129 -23.71 21.66 45.35
N TRP A 130 -23.31 22.90 45.05
CA TRP A 130 -22.45 23.69 45.95
C TRP A 130 -23.00 25.06 46.36
N ASN A 131 -24.08 25.54 45.74
CA ASN A 131 -24.82 26.75 46.14
C ASN A 131 -23.91 27.97 46.42
N LEU A 132 -22.97 28.26 45.51
CA LEU A 132 -22.00 29.35 45.62
C LEU A 132 -22.55 30.67 45.04
N PRO A 133 -22.58 31.79 45.80
CA PRO A 133 -23.18 33.05 45.36
C PRO A 133 -22.53 33.66 44.10
N GLN A 134 -21.21 33.52 43.95
CA GLN A 134 -20.44 34.09 42.84
C GLN A 134 -20.76 33.40 41.50
N ILE A 135 -21.04 32.08 41.54
CA ILE A 135 -21.46 31.32 40.36
C ILE A 135 -22.91 31.67 40.00
N LYS A 136 -23.75 31.95 40.99
CA LYS A 136 -25.13 32.40 40.81
C LYS A 136 -25.21 33.81 40.21
N GLU A 137 -24.25 34.66 40.56
CA GLU A 137 -24.11 36.00 39.98
C GLU A 137 -23.56 35.92 38.55
N ALA A 138 -22.52 35.11 38.31
CA ALA A 138 -22.03 34.83 36.95
C ALA A 138 -23.10 34.17 36.05
N GLY A 139 -23.87 33.23 36.59
CA GLY A 139 -25.01 32.58 35.92
C GLY A 139 -26.11 33.58 35.59
N LYS A 140 -26.45 34.50 36.49
CA LYS A 140 -27.39 35.60 36.21
C LYS A 140 -26.85 36.61 35.20
N HIS A 141 -25.57 36.95 35.23
CA HIS A 141 -24.94 37.81 34.22
C HIS A 141 -24.94 37.12 32.86
N PHE A 142 -24.66 35.82 32.81
CA PHE A 142 -24.73 35.00 31.60
C PHE A 142 -26.17 34.84 31.09
N GLU A 143 -27.14 34.60 31.96
CA GLU A 143 -28.57 34.61 31.64
C GLU A 143 -29.06 35.98 31.18
N LYS A 144 -28.46 37.09 31.65
CA LYS A 144 -28.79 38.45 31.23
C LYS A 144 -28.15 38.81 29.87
N VAL A 145 -26.95 38.28 29.61
CA VAL A 145 -26.31 38.27 28.28
C VAL A 145 -27.08 37.39 27.29
N LEU A 146 -27.69 36.29 27.77
CA LEU A 146 -28.55 35.38 27.03
C LEU A 146 -30.06 35.71 27.17
N GLY A 147 -30.44 36.86 27.75
CA GLY A 147 -31.76 37.21 28.32
C GLY A 147 -32.99 36.86 27.49
N LEU A 148 -33.33 35.57 27.46
CA LEU A 148 -34.38 35.00 26.63
C LEU A 148 -34.97 33.72 27.24
N SER A 149 -35.02 33.64 28.58
CA SER A 149 -35.95 32.75 29.29
C SER A 149 -37.43 33.17 29.12
N SER A 150 -37.68 34.34 28.50
CA SER A 150 -38.99 34.82 28.05
C SER A 150 -39.29 34.53 26.57
N LEU A 151 -38.46 33.79 25.84
CA LEU A 151 -38.70 33.56 24.39
C LEU A 151 -39.97 32.83 24.06
N LYS A 152 -40.29 31.80 24.84
CA LYS A 152 -41.49 31.01 24.56
C LYS A 152 -42.74 31.91 24.70
N CYS A 153 -42.72 32.79 25.71
CA CYS A 153 -43.77 33.77 25.96
C CYS A 153 -43.82 34.88 24.87
N MET A 154 -42.67 35.35 24.39
CA MET A 154 -42.61 36.42 23.38
C MET A 154 -42.88 35.94 21.94
N LEU A 155 -42.57 34.68 21.61
CA LEU A 155 -42.90 34.07 20.32
C LEU A 155 -44.39 33.86 20.16
N GLU A 156 -45.09 33.50 21.24
CA GLU A 156 -46.54 33.34 21.28
C GLU A 156 -47.28 34.68 21.09
N GLU A 157 -46.65 35.81 21.43
CA GLU A 157 -47.25 37.14 21.34
C GLU A 157 -46.84 37.98 20.10
N ASN A 158 -45.67 37.76 19.49
CA ASN A 158 -45.15 38.64 18.42
C ASN A 158 -44.91 37.99 17.03
N VAL A 159 -45.16 36.70 16.84
CA VAL A 159 -45.22 36.10 15.48
C VAL A 159 -46.64 35.63 15.23
N ARG A 160 -47.45 36.49 14.59
CA ARG A 160 -48.85 36.16 14.25
C ARG A 160 -48.98 35.07 13.18
N ASP A 161 -47.91 34.70 12.50
CA ASP A 161 -47.94 33.74 11.39
C ASP A 161 -47.31 32.39 11.78
N GLN A 162 -48.16 31.41 12.12
CA GLN A 162 -47.75 30.03 12.39
C GLN A 162 -47.05 29.37 11.20
N THR A 163 -47.30 29.86 9.97
CA THR A 163 -46.66 29.38 8.74
C THR A 163 -45.17 29.71 8.73
N MET A 164 -44.81 30.92 9.16
CA MET A 164 -43.42 31.38 9.24
C MET A 164 -42.62 30.59 10.27
N VAL A 165 -43.21 30.28 11.43
CA VAL A 165 -42.55 29.46 12.46
C VAL A 165 -42.28 28.04 11.94
N GLN A 166 -43.26 27.43 11.26
CA GLN A 166 -43.09 26.13 10.62
C GLN A 166 -42.02 26.18 9.51
N PHE A 167 -41.97 27.26 8.72
CA PHE A 167 -40.96 27.46 7.68
C PHE A 167 -39.52 27.48 8.25
N PHE A 168 -39.26 28.22 9.34
CA PHE A 168 -37.93 28.26 9.96
C PHE A 168 -37.50 26.89 10.52
N LEU A 169 -38.45 26.15 11.13
CA LEU A 169 -38.21 24.81 11.67
C LEU A 169 -37.95 23.77 10.56
N GLN A 170 -38.75 23.79 9.49
CA GLN A 170 -38.57 22.92 8.33
C GLN A 170 -37.23 23.14 7.62
N ASN A 171 -36.70 24.37 7.65
CA ASN A 171 -35.44 24.74 7.01
C ASN A 171 -34.19 24.60 7.89
N GLN A 172 -34.33 24.09 9.13
CA GLN A 172 -33.24 23.90 10.11
C GLN A 172 -32.46 25.19 10.44
N ILE A 173 -33.13 26.34 10.46
CA ILE A 173 -32.52 27.61 10.87
C ILE A 173 -32.50 27.66 12.41
N HIS A 174 -31.34 27.37 13.02
CA HIS A 174 -31.20 27.35 14.48
C HIS A 174 -31.22 28.77 15.09
N LYS A 175 -32.04 28.96 16.13
CA LYS A 175 -32.18 30.20 16.92
C LYS A 175 -30.99 30.38 17.86
N PRO A 176 -30.19 31.44 17.69
CA PRO A 176 -30.40 32.68 18.47
C PRO A 176 -30.45 34.05 17.73
N PRO A 177 -30.35 34.22 16.38
CA PRO A 177 -30.42 35.57 15.82
C PRO A 177 -31.86 36.03 15.54
N VAL A 178 -32.77 35.11 15.23
CA VAL A 178 -34.15 35.44 14.83
C VAL A 178 -34.85 36.27 15.90
N GLU A 179 -34.68 35.90 17.17
CA GLU A 179 -35.34 36.57 18.28
C GLU A 179 -34.73 37.95 18.61
N TYR A 180 -33.44 38.13 18.32
CA TYR A 180 -32.77 39.43 18.41
C TYR A 180 -33.20 40.38 17.28
N LEU A 181 -33.42 39.86 16.07
CA LEU A 181 -33.82 40.64 14.89
C LEU A 181 -35.24 41.21 15.02
N PHE A 182 -36.16 40.44 15.61
CA PHE A 182 -37.54 40.91 15.88
C PHE A 182 -37.62 41.93 17.03
N LEU A 183 -36.66 41.93 17.96
CA LEU A 183 -36.63 42.85 19.10
C LEU A 183 -36.17 44.28 18.72
N ARG A 184 -35.43 44.46 17.63
CA ARG A 184 -34.83 45.75 17.24
C ARG A 184 -35.40 46.39 15.98
N SER A 185 -36.16 45.66 15.17
CA SER A 185 -36.80 46.21 13.99
C SER A 185 -38.15 46.84 14.36
N LYS A 186 -38.23 48.18 14.36
CA LYS A 186 -39.52 48.90 14.39
C LYS A 186 -40.26 48.82 13.05
N GLU A 187 -39.66 48.23 12.02
CA GLU A 187 -40.16 48.24 10.65
C GLU A 187 -39.81 46.91 9.98
N VAL A 188 -40.51 45.83 10.34
CA VAL A 188 -40.35 44.52 9.71
C VAL A 188 -40.90 44.50 8.26
N ASP A 189 -41.64 45.53 7.82
CA ASP A 189 -42.38 45.49 6.54
C ASP A 189 -42.12 46.71 5.61
N LYS A 190 -40.88 47.18 5.42
CA LYS A 190 -40.65 48.39 4.56
C LYS A 190 -39.68 48.27 3.39
N LEU A 191 -39.09 47.10 3.12
CA LEU A 191 -38.20 46.94 1.97
C LEU A 191 -38.83 46.00 0.93
N ASN A 192 -39.37 46.62 -0.12
CA ASN A 192 -39.96 46.10 -1.38
C ASN A 192 -40.12 44.59 -1.59
N GLU A 193 -41.34 44.22 -2.04
CA GLU A 193 -41.76 42.88 -2.49
C GLU A 193 -40.88 42.24 -3.59
N GLN A 194 -40.00 42.99 -4.24
CA GLN A 194 -39.11 42.50 -5.31
C GLN A 194 -37.78 41.91 -4.81
N ASP A 195 -37.34 42.23 -3.58
CA ASP A 195 -36.01 41.84 -3.04
C ASP A 195 -36.08 40.79 -1.90
N GLY A 196 -37.26 40.19 -1.72
CA GLY A 196 -37.58 39.21 -0.69
C GLY A 196 -37.77 39.79 0.72
N ILE A 197 -38.02 38.90 1.68
CA ILE A 197 -38.37 39.26 3.06
C ILE A 197 -37.09 39.41 3.90
N TYR A 198 -36.85 40.60 4.45
CA TYR A 198 -35.67 40.89 5.28
C TYR A 198 -36.01 41.13 6.75
N PHE A 199 -35.32 40.40 7.63
CA PHE A 199 -35.37 40.55 9.08
C PHE A 199 -34.03 41.07 9.56
N GLY A 200 -33.94 42.35 9.94
CA GLY A 200 -32.73 42.90 10.56
C GLY A 200 -32.66 44.42 10.58
N GLU A 201 -31.44 44.95 10.78
CA GLU A 201 -31.25 46.39 10.89
C GLU A 201 -31.50 47.07 9.52
N VAL A 202 -32.26 48.16 9.54
CA VAL A 202 -32.55 48.98 8.35
C VAL A 202 -32.02 50.38 8.62
N LEU A 203 -31.17 50.88 7.73
CA LEU A 203 -30.63 52.23 7.78
C LEU A 203 -30.95 52.93 6.46
N GLN A 204 -31.64 54.07 6.52
CA GLN A 204 -32.01 54.86 5.34
C GLN A 204 -32.73 54.03 4.25
N GLN A 205 -33.70 53.20 4.64
CA GLN A 205 -34.43 52.29 3.71
C GLN A 205 -33.50 51.32 2.97
N MET A 206 -32.39 50.92 3.58
CA MET A 206 -31.50 49.88 3.04
C MET A 206 -31.18 48.83 4.12
N LYS A 207 -31.04 47.56 3.71
CA LYS A 207 -30.57 46.46 4.57
C LYS A 207 -29.17 46.82 5.09
N HIS A 208 -29.01 46.80 6.40
CA HIS A 208 -27.77 47.16 7.10
C HIS A 208 -27.54 46.23 8.29
N GLY A 209 -26.31 46.17 8.81
CA GLY A 209 -26.01 45.43 10.03
C GLY A 209 -26.27 43.93 9.91
N PHE A 210 -26.50 43.24 11.01
CA PHE A 210 -26.79 41.81 10.97
C PHE A 210 -28.27 41.55 10.61
N GLY A 211 -28.54 40.60 9.73
CA GLY A 211 -29.90 40.26 9.31
C GLY A 211 -30.04 38.99 8.48
N VAL A 212 -31.28 38.55 8.34
CA VAL A 212 -31.70 37.39 7.55
C VAL A 212 -32.59 37.86 6.39
N CYS A 213 -32.24 37.53 5.16
CA CYS A 213 -33.06 37.80 3.97
C CYS A 213 -33.51 36.49 3.33
N ILE A 214 -34.81 36.34 3.08
CA ILE A 214 -35.38 35.22 2.33
C ILE A 214 -35.79 35.77 0.97
N ARG A 215 -35.06 35.40 -0.08
CA ARG A 215 -35.34 35.81 -1.48
C ARG A 215 -34.98 34.66 -2.42
N ASP A 216 -35.73 34.51 -3.50
CA ASP A 216 -35.46 33.53 -4.57
C ASP A 216 -35.28 32.08 -4.06
N GLN A 217 -36.16 31.64 -3.15
CA GLN A 217 -36.09 30.33 -2.49
C GLN A 217 -34.78 30.08 -1.71
N ALA A 218 -34.01 31.13 -1.44
CA ALA A 218 -32.78 31.08 -0.69
C ALA A 218 -32.86 31.88 0.61
N ILE A 219 -32.07 31.45 1.59
CA ILE A 219 -31.95 32.06 2.91
C ILE A 219 -30.54 32.63 3.03
N TRP A 220 -30.46 33.94 3.14
CA TRP A 220 -29.24 34.70 3.38
C TRP A 220 -29.21 35.12 4.84
N GLN A 221 -28.13 34.87 5.56
CA GLN A 221 -27.98 35.22 6.97
C GLN A 221 -26.58 35.79 7.19
N GLY A 222 -26.48 37.05 7.60
CA GLY A 222 -25.15 37.67 7.73
C GLY A 222 -25.19 39.17 7.97
N TYR A 223 -24.05 39.81 7.73
CA TYR A 223 -23.89 41.26 7.76
C TYR A 223 -24.20 41.86 6.40
N TRP A 224 -25.02 42.91 6.40
CA TRP A 224 -25.51 43.65 5.25
C TRP A 224 -24.97 45.07 5.25
N LYS A 225 -24.68 45.59 4.06
CA LYS A 225 -24.30 46.98 3.83
C LYS A 225 -24.93 47.47 2.53
N HIS A 226 -25.83 48.44 2.62
CA HIS A 226 -26.51 49.04 1.47
C HIS A 226 -27.17 47.97 0.57
N ASN A 227 -28.04 47.13 1.14
CA ASN A 227 -28.75 46.04 0.45
C ASN A 227 -27.92 44.83 0.01
N HIS A 228 -26.60 44.86 0.15
CA HIS A 228 -25.74 43.71 -0.18
C HIS A 228 -25.25 43.01 1.08
N ILE A 229 -25.28 41.68 1.07
CA ILE A 229 -24.58 40.89 2.09
C ILE A 229 -23.07 40.99 1.83
N ILE A 230 -22.30 41.25 2.88
CA ILE A 230 -20.83 41.39 2.82
C ILE A 230 -20.11 40.22 3.50
N TRP A 231 -20.78 39.55 4.44
CA TRP A 231 -20.28 38.34 5.09
C TRP A 231 -21.45 37.55 5.68
N GLY A 232 -21.42 36.23 5.57
CA GLY A 232 -22.43 35.40 6.24
C GLY A 232 -22.56 34.02 5.63
N GLN A 233 -23.79 33.51 5.67
CA GLN A 233 -24.22 32.24 5.12
C GLN A 233 -25.32 32.46 4.09
N TYR A 234 -25.22 31.73 2.99
CA TYR A 234 -26.17 31.67 1.91
C TYR A 234 -26.60 30.21 1.70
N THR A 235 -27.87 29.92 1.96
CA THR A 235 -28.46 28.60 1.80
C THR A 235 -29.43 28.63 0.64
N PHE A 236 -29.23 27.80 -0.38
CA PHE A 236 -30.05 27.79 -1.59
C PHE A 236 -30.25 26.38 -2.12
N GLU A 237 -31.19 26.22 -3.03
CA GLU A 237 -31.44 24.96 -3.72
C GLU A 237 -30.96 25.06 -5.17
N GLU A 238 -30.15 24.10 -5.60
CA GLU A 238 -29.67 24.00 -6.98
C GLU A 238 -29.90 22.57 -7.45
N ASN A 239 -30.66 22.39 -8.54
CA ASN A 239 -31.04 21.08 -9.08
C ASN A 239 -31.71 20.14 -8.06
N GLY A 240 -32.56 20.68 -7.18
CA GLY A 240 -33.25 19.89 -6.15
C GLY A 240 -32.36 19.52 -4.95
N GLN A 241 -31.17 20.12 -4.82
CA GLN A 241 -30.25 19.86 -3.72
C GLN A 241 -29.89 21.15 -2.98
N LYS A 242 -30.02 21.11 -1.65
CA LYS A 242 -29.68 22.23 -0.76
C LYS A 242 -28.17 22.39 -0.64
N LYS A 243 -27.66 23.59 -0.89
CA LYS A 243 -26.24 23.98 -0.73
C LYS A 243 -26.13 25.12 0.27
N ILE A 244 -25.02 25.15 1.00
CA ILE A 244 -24.70 26.20 1.95
C ILE A 244 -23.35 26.79 1.58
N MET A 245 -23.29 28.10 1.33
CA MET A 245 -22.06 28.87 1.16
C MET A 245 -21.85 29.77 2.38
N GLN A 246 -20.63 29.86 2.87
CA GLN A 246 -20.25 30.65 4.04
C GLN A 246 -18.98 31.44 3.72
N GLY A 247 -18.95 32.73 4.03
CA GLY A 247 -17.75 33.57 3.86
C GLY A 247 -18.08 35.01 3.49
N CYS A 248 -17.12 35.68 2.85
CA CYS A 248 -17.28 37.05 2.35
C CYS A 248 -18.06 37.08 1.03
N PHE A 249 -18.93 38.07 0.87
CA PHE A 249 -19.74 38.23 -0.33
C PHE A 249 -19.48 39.58 -0.99
N LYS A 250 -19.49 39.58 -2.33
CA LYS A 250 -19.46 40.78 -3.16
C LYS A 250 -20.45 40.60 -4.30
N ASP A 251 -21.36 41.56 -4.45
CA ASP A 251 -22.44 41.50 -5.44
C ASP A 251 -23.22 40.18 -5.34
N ASP A 252 -23.51 39.76 -4.09
CA ASP A 252 -24.20 38.51 -3.75
C ASP A 252 -23.49 37.21 -4.23
N MET A 253 -22.21 37.31 -4.60
CA MET A 253 -21.37 36.14 -4.91
C MET A 253 -20.29 35.95 -3.84
N LEU A 254 -20.00 34.69 -3.50
CA LEU A 254 -18.93 34.36 -2.56
C LEU A 254 -17.57 34.73 -3.18
N GLU A 255 -16.80 35.54 -2.46
CA GLU A 255 -15.54 36.12 -2.91
C GLU A 255 -14.52 36.14 -1.76
N GLY A 256 -13.27 35.72 -2.02
CA GLY A 256 -12.24 35.57 -1.00
C GLY A 256 -12.39 34.27 -0.21
N GLU A 257 -11.96 34.25 1.06
CA GLU A 257 -12.06 33.04 1.88
C GLU A 257 -13.51 32.64 2.15
N GLY A 258 -13.79 31.37 1.91
CA GLY A 258 -15.11 30.81 2.15
C GLY A 258 -15.11 29.29 2.28
N LYS A 259 -16.31 28.78 2.54
CA LYS A 259 -16.62 27.37 2.69
C LYS A 259 -17.96 27.10 2.00
N CYS A 260 -18.03 26.05 1.20
CA CYS A 260 -19.25 25.54 0.62
C CYS A 260 -19.50 24.12 1.14
N ILE A 261 -20.74 23.84 1.51
CA ILE A 261 -21.22 22.56 2.03
C ILE A 261 -22.35 22.11 1.10
N ALA A 262 -22.18 20.97 0.44
CA ALA A 262 -23.18 20.37 -0.42
C ALA A 262 -24.15 19.49 0.39
N PHE A 263 -25.31 19.18 -0.19
CA PHE A 263 -26.35 18.38 0.46
C PHE A 263 -25.86 16.99 0.89
N ASN A 264 -25.00 16.38 0.07
CA ASN A 264 -24.40 15.07 0.34
C ASN A 264 -23.39 15.10 1.50
N GLY A 265 -23.11 16.26 2.10
CA GLY A 265 -22.14 16.46 3.17
C GLY A 265 -20.74 16.87 2.71
N ASP A 266 -20.48 16.88 1.40
CA ASP A 266 -19.18 17.32 0.88
C ASP A 266 -18.93 18.78 1.26
N THR A 267 -17.71 19.05 1.70
CA THR A 267 -17.31 20.38 2.15
C THR A 267 -16.07 20.82 1.38
N VAL A 268 -16.13 22.00 0.78
CA VAL A 268 -14.98 22.61 0.10
C VAL A 268 -14.68 23.97 0.72
N GLN A 269 -13.41 24.22 1.05
CA GLN A 269 -12.96 25.43 1.73
C GLN A 269 -11.72 25.99 1.05
N GLY A 270 -11.66 27.31 0.85
CA GLY A 270 -10.53 27.99 0.24
C GLY A 270 -10.91 29.35 -0.35
N GLN A 271 -10.18 29.78 -1.37
CA GLN A 271 -10.40 31.07 -2.03
C GLN A 271 -11.48 30.96 -3.12
N PHE A 272 -12.53 31.76 -3.03
CA PHE A 272 -13.60 31.84 -4.00
C PHE A 272 -13.50 33.10 -4.84
N ARG A 273 -13.85 32.97 -6.12
CA ARG A 273 -14.04 34.09 -7.03
C ARG A 273 -15.32 33.89 -7.80
N ARG A 274 -16.28 34.82 -7.64
CA ARG A 274 -17.63 34.70 -8.22
C ARG A 274 -18.29 33.36 -7.91
N SER A 275 -18.29 32.98 -6.63
CA SER A 275 -18.87 31.72 -6.12
C SER A 275 -18.24 30.43 -6.65
N ARG A 276 -17.05 30.51 -7.27
CA ARG A 276 -16.27 29.34 -7.70
C ARG A 276 -14.96 29.29 -6.94
N ILE A 277 -14.63 28.13 -6.37
CA ILE A 277 -13.33 27.97 -5.71
C ILE A 277 -12.20 27.97 -6.75
N GLN A 278 -11.12 28.68 -6.42
CA GLN A 278 -9.93 28.84 -7.24
C GLN A 278 -8.68 28.89 -6.34
N GLY A 279 -7.57 28.31 -6.82
CA GLY A 279 -6.32 28.27 -6.05
C GLY A 279 -6.34 27.18 -4.99
N ARG A 280 -5.54 27.34 -3.93
CA ARG A 280 -5.40 26.30 -2.91
C ARG A 280 -6.62 26.21 -1.99
N GLY A 281 -7.03 24.99 -1.68
CA GLY A 281 -8.09 24.73 -0.72
C GLY A 281 -8.12 23.28 -0.24
N THR A 282 -9.13 22.99 0.57
CA THR A 282 -9.40 21.66 1.13
C THR A 282 -10.77 21.19 0.66
N TYR A 283 -10.84 19.97 0.14
CA TYR A 283 -12.08 19.30 -0.19
C TYR A 283 -12.24 18.07 0.72
N ARG A 284 -13.29 18.05 1.54
CA ARG A 284 -13.65 16.92 2.40
C ARG A 284 -14.87 16.25 1.81
N PHE A 285 -14.69 15.03 1.35
CA PHE A 285 -15.78 14.21 0.83
C PHE A 285 -16.55 13.58 1.99
N SER A 286 -17.87 13.48 1.87
CA SER A 286 -18.73 12.95 2.93
C SER A 286 -18.48 11.48 3.25
N TYR A 287 -17.92 10.74 2.29
CA TYR A 287 -17.48 9.35 2.44
C TYR A 287 -16.06 9.21 3.03
N GLY A 288 -15.43 10.30 3.46
CA GLY A 288 -14.22 10.30 4.31
C GLY A 288 -12.92 10.65 3.60
N ASN A 289 -12.90 10.81 2.28
CA ASN A 289 -11.70 11.28 1.58
C ASN A 289 -11.43 12.77 1.89
N ILE A 290 -10.16 13.15 1.96
CA ILE A 290 -9.74 14.53 2.21
C ILE A 290 -8.67 14.90 1.19
N TYR A 291 -8.96 15.90 0.36
CA TYR A 291 -8.03 16.51 -0.58
C TYR A 291 -7.55 17.86 -0.08
N GLU A 292 -6.26 18.14 -0.27
CA GLU A 292 -5.62 19.44 -0.04
C GLU A 292 -4.75 19.79 -1.25
N GLY A 293 -5.01 20.90 -1.90
CA GLY A 293 -4.26 21.30 -3.09
C GLY A 293 -4.97 22.30 -3.97
N ASP A 294 -4.57 22.35 -5.24
CA ASP A 294 -5.10 23.25 -6.24
C ASP A 294 -6.53 22.87 -6.66
N LEU A 295 -7.40 23.87 -6.62
CA LEU A 295 -8.80 23.79 -7.02
C LEU A 295 -9.06 24.82 -8.12
N LYS A 296 -9.81 24.44 -9.15
CA LYS A 296 -10.15 25.32 -10.27
C LYS A 296 -11.58 25.10 -10.70
N ASN A 297 -12.38 26.17 -10.66
CA ASN A 297 -13.78 26.14 -11.09
C ASN A 297 -14.59 25.02 -10.41
N ASN A 298 -14.45 24.85 -9.09
CA ASN A 298 -15.09 23.78 -8.33
C ASN A 298 -14.64 22.35 -8.69
N THR A 299 -13.46 22.21 -9.30
CA THR A 299 -12.86 20.90 -9.58
C THR A 299 -11.47 20.79 -8.97
N ILE A 300 -11.09 19.56 -8.62
CA ILE A 300 -9.70 19.22 -8.24
C ILE A 300 -8.86 19.18 -9.52
N ASP A 301 -7.93 20.13 -9.67
CA ASP A 301 -7.16 20.34 -10.90
C ASP A 301 -5.86 21.11 -10.57
N GLY A 302 -4.72 20.55 -10.93
CA GLY A 302 -3.39 21.03 -10.54
C GLY A 302 -2.70 20.08 -9.56
N GLN A 303 -1.90 20.61 -8.63
CA GLN A 303 -1.11 19.80 -7.70
C GLN A 303 -1.81 19.66 -6.36
N GLY A 304 -1.78 18.46 -5.76
CA GLY A 304 -2.35 18.27 -4.43
C GLY A 304 -2.20 16.86 -3.87
N SER A 305 -2.62 16.71 -2.62
CA SER A 305 -2.61 15.46 -1.88
C SER A 305 -4.02 15.01 -1.52
N MET A 306 -4.28 13.70 -1.60
CA MET A 306 -5.52 13.06 -1.18
C MET A 306 -5.20 12.01 -0.12
N LYS A 307 -5.93 12.05 1.00
CA LYS A 307 -6.04 10.98 1.97
C LYS A 307 -7.36 10.25 1.73
N PHE A 308 -7.29 8.98 1.40
CA PHE A 308 -8.47 8.16 1.14
C PHE A 308 -9.00 7.55 2.44
N ALA A 309 -10.31 7.32 2.51
CA ALA A 309 -10.96 6.74 3.67
C ALA A 309 -10.46 5.31 4.01
N ASN A 310 -9.91 4.59 3.02
CA ASN A 310 -9.31 3.27 3.20
C ASN A 310 -7.87 3.30 3.77
N GLY A 311 -7.31 4.50 4.00
CA GLY A 311 -5.95 4.69 4.51
C GLY A 311 -4.90 4.98 3.44
N ASP A 312 -5.23 4.79 2.15
CA ASP A 312 -4.32 5.13 1.05
C ASP A 312 -4.07 6.64 0.99
N GLN A 313 -2.96 7.03 0.38
CA GLN A 313 -2.59 8.43 0.17
C GLN A 313 -2.05 8.63 -1.24
N TYR A 314 -2.41 9.74 -1.86
CA TYR A 314 -1.84 10.18 -3.13
C TYR A 314 -1.30 11.60 -3.02
N GLU A 315 -0.21 11.89 -3.72
CA GLU A 315 0.36 13.23 -3.89
C GLU A 315 0.82 13.38 -5.35
N GLY A 316 0.33 14.40 -6.05
CA GLY A 316 0.75 14.66 -7.43
C GLY A 316 -0.23 15.48 -8.26
N ASP A 317 -0.16 15.27 -9.57
CA ASP A 317 -0.97 15.92 -10.57
C ASP A 317 -2.43 15.43 -10.58
N TRP A 318 -3.37 16.37 -10.67
CA TRP A 318 -4.79 16.13 -10.81
C TRP A 318 -5.34 16.86 -12.02
N ARG A 319 -6.37 16.28 -12.65
CA ARG A 319 -7.14 16.91 -13.71
C ARG A 319 -8.60 16.51 -13.59
N ASN A 320 -9.49 17.48 -13.41
CA ASN A 320 -10.95 17.27 -13.36
C ASN A 320 -11.39 16.17 -12.36
N HIS A 321 -10.86 16.19 -11.13
CA HIS A 321 -11.08 15.17 -10.09
C HIS A 321 -10.44 13.80 -10.31
N SER A 322 -9.70 13.60 -11.39
CA SER A 322 -8.95 12.37 -11.63
C SER A 322 -7.46 12.58 -11.39
N ILE A 323 -6.82 11.57 -10.80
CA ILE A 323 -5.36 11.49 -10.73
C ILE A 323 -4.82 11.44 -12.17
N TYR A 324 -3.80 12.24 -12.46
CA TYR A 324 -3.21 12.37 -13.79
C TYR A 324 -1.70 12.63 -13.66
N GLY A 325 -0.96 12.65 -14.76
CA GLY A 325 0.41 13.15 -14.79
C GLY A 325 1.36 12.37 -13.88
N LYS A 326 2.24 13.06 -13.16
CA LYS A 326 3.19 12.43 -12.23
C LYS A 326 2.63 12.46 -10.82
N GLY A 327 2.82 11.36 -10.08
CA GLY A 327 2.49 11.34 -8.67
C GLY A 327 3.06 10.16 -7.90
N LYS A 328 2.83 10.21 -6.60
CA LYS A 328 3.17 9.19 -5.62
C LYS A 328 1.90 8.68 -4.96
N TYR A 329 1.69 7.37 -5.03
CA TYR A 329 0.60 6.67 -4.34
C TYR A 329 1.19 5.78 -3.25
N THR A 330 0.81 6.03 -2.01
CA THR A 330 1.16 5.22 -0.84
C THR A 330 -0.06 4.41 -0.44
N TYR A 331 0.03 3.10 -0.59
CA TYR A 331 -1.05 2.17 -0.25
C TYR A 331 -1.05 1.91 1.26
N ASN A 332 -2.23 1.65 1.82
CA ASN A 332 -2.40 1.34 3.25
C ASN A 332 -1.67 0.04 3.66
N ASN A 333 -1.35 -0.84 2.72
CA ASN A 333 -0.56 -2.04 2.97
C ASN A 333 0.96 -1.78 3.06
N GLY A 334 1.42 -0.53 2.85
CA GLY A 334 2.83 -0.14 2.86
C GLY A 334 3.47 -0.03 1.48
N ASP A 335 2.83 -0.55 0.42
CA ASP A 335 3.36 -0.42 -0.95
C ASP A 335 3.38 1.05 -1.40
N ILE A 336 4.35 1.42 -2.24
CA ILE A 336 4.52 2.77 -2.75
C ILE A 336 4.75 2.72 -4.25
N TYR A 337 3.90 3.40 -5.02
CA TYR A 337 4.10 3.66 -6.44
C TYR A 337 4.47 5.12 -6.69
N GLU A 338 5.47 5.36 -7.53
CA GLU A 338 5.88 6.68 -8.01
C GLU A 338 6.03 6.64 -9.53
N GLY A 339 5.21 7.37 -10.28
CA GLY A 339 5.22 7.26 -11.73
C GLY A 339 4.16 8.07 -12.46
N ASP A 340 3.94 7.72 -13.72
CA ASP A 340 2.88 8.30 -14.55
C ASP A 340 1.50 7.71 -14.22
N PHE A 341 0.48 8.56 -14.35
CA PHE A 341 -0.92 8.23 -14.20
C PHE A 341 -1.76 8.81 -15.33
N VAL A 342 -2.79 8.08 -15.75
CA VAL A 342 -3.84 8.56 -16.65
C VAL A 342 -5.19 8.15 -16.09
N ASN A 343 -6.01 9.14 -15.72
CA ASN A 343 -7.37 8.92 -15.19
C ASN A 343 -7.43 7.95 -13.99
N GLY A 344 -6.47 8.01 -13.07
CA GLY A 344 -6.38 7.10 -11.92
C GLY A 344 -5.53 5.85 -12.13
N ASP A 345 -5.28 5.46 -13.37
CA ASP A 345 -4.52 4.24 -13.66
C ASP A 345 -3.04 4.52 -13.80
N LYS A 346 -2.21 3.64 -13.23
CA LYS A 346 -0.77 3.61 -13.47
C LYS A 346 -0.53 3.26 -14.93
N GLU A 347 0.18 4.14 -15.61
CA GLU A 347 0.48 4.05 -17.04
C GLU A 347 1.95 4.47 -17.26
N GLY A 348 2.54 4.22 -18.42
CA GLY A 348 3.86 4.76 -18.73
C GLY A 348 4.96 4.24 -17.80
N LYS A 349 5.88 5.10 -17.35
CA LYS A 349 7.02 4.68 -16.52
C LYS A 349 6.76 4.93 -15.05
N GLY A 350 7.11 3.95 -14.22
CA GLY A 350 6.98 4.07 -12.77
C GLY A 350 7.94 3.17 -11.98
N ILE A 351 7.95 3.42 -10.69
CA ILE A 351 8.67 2.68 -9.67
C ILE A 351 7.63 2.18 -8.67
N LEU A 352 7.68 0.89 -8.33
CA LEU A 352 6.83 0.27 -7.32
C LEU A 352 7.71 -0.39 -6.27
N ARG A 353 7.60 0.09 -5.03
CA ARG A 353 8.25 -0.46 -3.84
C ARG A 353 7.19 -1.23 -3.07
N TYR A 354 7.45 -2.50 -2.81
CA TYR A 354 6.54 -3.33 -2.04
C TYR A 354 6.98 -3.35 -0.58
N GLU A 355 6.02 -3.43 0.34
CA GLU A 355 6.30 -3.52 1.79
C GLU A 355 7.15 -4.76 2.13
N ASN A 356 6.98 -5.84 1.36
CA ASN A 356 7.75 -7.07 1.54
C ASN A 356 9.24 -6.97 1.10
N GLY A 357 9.68 -5.81 0.61
CA GLY A 357 11.05 -5.56 0.15
C GLY A 357 11.27 -5.80 -1.35
N ASN A 358 10.27 -6.28 -2.10
CA ASN A 358 10.36 -6.31 -3.56
C ASN A 358 10.40 -4.89 -4.13
N PHE A 359 11.02 -4.74 -5.29
CA PHE A 359 11.15 -3.47 -5.98
C PHE A 359 11.00 -3.68 -7.48
N TYR A 360 10.19 -2.85 -8.14
CA TYR A 360 10.05 -2.83 -9.58
C TYR A 360 10.27 -1.43 -10.13
N GLN A 361 10.96 -1.33 -11.26
CA GLN A 361 11.08 -0.12 -12.05
C GLN A 361 10.92 -0.46 -13.53
N GLY A 362 9.96 0.17 -14.20
CA GLY A 362 9.70 -0.12 -15.60
C GLY A 362 8.39 0.47 -16.09
N GLU A 363 7.80 -0.18 -17.08
CA GLU A 363 6.57 0.27 -17.71
C GLU A 363 5.31 -0.32 -17.05
N PHE A 364 4.24 0.46 -17.05
CA PHE A 364 2.91 0.10 -16.57
C PHE A 364 1.88 0.37 -17.64
N LYS A 365 0.85 -0.47 -17.68
CA LYS A 365 -0.33 -0.28 -18.51
C LYS A 365 -1.56 -0.73 -17.75
N ASN A 366 -2.57 0.14 -17.64
CA ASN A 366 -3.83 -0.16 -16.94
C ASN A 366 -3.60 -0.77 -15.54
N ASN A 367 -2.75 -0.15 -14.72
CA ASN A 367 -2.35 -0.60 -13.38
C ASN A 367 -1.46 -1.85 -13.29
N ILE A 368 -1.08 -2.46 -14.41
CA ILE A 368 -0.32 -3.72 -14.44
C ILE A 368 1.08 -3.47 -15.01
N ILE A 369 2.07 -4.16 -14.44
CA ILE A 369 3.44 -4.20 -14.98
C ILE A 369 3.42 -4.68 -16.43
N HIS A 370 4.05 -3.92 -17.33
CA HIS A 370 4.08 -4.20 -18.75
C HIS A 370 5.39 -3.71 -19.39
N GLY A 371 5.58 -3.93 -20.69
CA GLY A 371 6.73 -3.43 -21.44
C GLY A 371 8.05 -3.91 -20.86
N TYR A 372 9.08 -3.06 -20.89
CA TYR A 372 10.38 -3.40 -20.33
C TYR A 372 10.51 -2.93 -18.88
N GLY A 373 11.10 -3.76 -18.02
CA GLY A 373 11.34 -3.39 -16.61
C GLY A 373 12.42 -4.21 -15.91
N GLU A 374 12.75 -3.76 -14.71
CA GLU A 374 13.67 -4.42 -13.78
C GLU A 374 12.94 -4.69 -12.46
N PHE A 375 12.91 -5.95 -12.03
CA PHE A 375 12.33 -6.40 -10.78
C PHE A 375 13.45 -6.92 -9.88
N THR A 376 13.64 -6.31 -8.71
CA THR A 376 14.52 -6.81 -7.65
C THR A 376 13.66 -7.46 -6.58
N PHE A 377 13.90 -8.73 -6.31
CA PHE A 377 13.19 -9.49 -5.30
C PHE A 377 13.77 -9.19 -3.91
N ALA A 378 12.97 -9.38 -2.87
CA ALA A 378 13.39 -9.16 -1.48
C ALA A 378 14.58 -10.05 -1.06
N ASN A 379 14.77 -11.21 -1.70
CA ASN A 379 15.92 -12.09 -1.50
C ASN A 379 17.22 -11.60 -2.22
N GLY A 380 17.13 -10.51 -2.98
CA GLY A 380 18.23 -9.93 -3.76
C GLY A 380 18.38 -10.46 -5.19
N ASP A 381 17.56 -11.44 -5.61
CA ASP A 381 17.48 -11.86 -7.01
C ASP A 381 16.97 -10.71 -7.87
N LYS A 382 17.30 -10.73 -9.16
CA LYS A 382 16.94 -9.68 -10.11
C LYS A 382 16.42 -10.27 -11.41
N TYR A 383 15.37 -9.69 -11.94
CA TYR A 383 14.94 -9.91 -13.31
C TYR A 383 15.01 -8.60 -14.08
N LYS A 384 15.50 -8.63 -15.30
CA LYS A 384 15.52 -7.50 -16.22
C LYS A 384 15.08 -7.97 -17.60
N GLY A 385 13.95 -7.46 -18.09
CA GLY A 385 13.39 -7.94 -19.34
C GLY A 385 11.97 -7.45 -19.62
N GLU A 386 11.33 -8.14 -20.55
CA GLU A 386 9.98 -7.85 -21.01
C GLU A 386 8.90 -8.47 -20.10
N PHE A 387 7.82 -7.72 -19.91
CA PHE A 387 6.66 -8.09 -19.13
C PHE A 387 5.37 -7.94 -19.94
N LYS A 388 4.46 -8.90 -19.77
CA LYS A 388 3.10 -8.88 -20.34
C LYS A 388 2.11 -9.32 -19.28
N ASN A 389 1.08 -8.51 -19.05
CA ASN A 389 0.04 -8.77 -18.05
C ASN A 389 0.61 -9.12 -16.66
N GLY A 390 1.67 -8.44 -16.25
CA GLY A 390 2.32 -8.65 -14.96
C GLY A 390 3.23 -9.88 -14.88
N GLN A 391 3.45 -10.59 -15.99
CA GLN A 391 4.30 -11.78 -16.06
C GLN A 391 5.52 -11.54 -16.94
N ARG A 392 6.64 -12.21 -16.64
CA ARG A 392 7.82 -12.31 -17.51
C ARG A 392 7.42 -12.97 -18.81
N ASP A 393 7.49 -12.23 -19.90
CA ASP A 393 7.06 -12.65 -21.23
C ASP A 393 7.83 -11.85 -22.28
N GLY A 394 8.59 -12.53 -23.14
CA GLY A 394 9.58 -11.93 -24.02
C GLY A 394 11.02 -12.14 -23.52
N LYS A 395 11.98 -11.33 -23.98
CA LYS A 395 13.39 -11.52 -23.65
C LYS A 395 13.71 -10.95 -22.26
N GLY A 396 14.55 -11.65 -21.51
CA GLY A 396 15.03 -11.15 -20.23
C GLY A 396 16.18 -11.94 -19.63
N LYS A 397 16.76 -11.37 -18.58
CA LYS A 397 17.78 -11.98 -17.74
C LYS A 397 17.28 -12.09 -16.31
N TYR A 398 17.26 -13.31 -15.76
CA TYR A 398 17.03 -13.58 -14.34
C TYR A 398 18.36 -13.94 -13.70
N GLU A 399 18.80 -13.17 -12.70
CA GLU A 399 20.08 -13.31 -12.00
C GLU A 399 19.82 -13.49 -10.51
N GLN A 400 20.32 -14.57 -9.95
CA GLN A 400 20.23 -14.85 -8.53
C GLN A 400 21.36 -14.18 -7.76
N ILE A 401 21.17 -13.94 -6.46
CA ILE A 401 22.20 -13.31 -5.61
C ILE A 401 23.51 -14.10 -5.54
N ASN A 402 23.48 -15.41 -5.77
CA ASN A 402 24.66 -16.29 -5.81
C ASN A 402 25.44 -16.21 -7.15
N GLY A 403 24.98 -15.39 -8.12
CA GLY A 403 25.60 -15.21 -9.43
C GLY A 403 25.20 -16.25 -10.49
N GLU A 404 24.26 -17.16 -10.17
CA GLU A 404 23.53 -17.93 -11.18
C GLU A 404 22.68 -17.00 -12.03
N PHE A 405 22.55 -17.31 -13.32
CA PHE A 405 21.62 -16.57 -14.15
C PHE A 405 21.07 -17.40 -15.30
N TYR A 406 19.90 -17.00 -15.76
CA TYR A 406 19.34 -17.34 -17.06
C TYR A 406 19.18 -16.08 -17.90
N GLU A 407 19.57 -16.12 -19.16
CA GLU A 407 19.33 -15.08 -20.15
C GLU A 407 18.73 -15.70 -21.42
N GLY A 408 17.51 -15.31 -21.77
CA GLY A 408 16.79 -15.93 -22.87
C GLY A 408 15.35 -15.43 -22.98
N SER A 409 14.48 -16.22 -23.60
CA SER A 409 13.07 -15.87 -23.77
C SER A 409 12.20 -16.53 -22.71
N PHE A 410 11.16 -15.82 -22.29
CA PHE A 410 10.14 -16.30 -21.37
C PHE A 410 8.78 -16.29 -22.06
N ILE A 411 7.95 -17.28 -21.78
CA ILE A 411 6.52 -17.29 -22.13
C ILE A 411 5.75 -17.70 -20.89
N ASN A 412 4.85 -16.84 -20.41
CA ASN A 412 4.09 -17.05 -19.18
C ASN A 412 4.97 -17.54 -18.01
N GLU A 413 6.02 -16.77 -17.66
CA GLU A 413 6.98 -17.07 -16.58
C GLU A 413 7.98 -18.21 -16.83
N LYS A 414 7.82 -19.01 -17.89
CA LYS A 414 8.68 -20.18 -18.16
C LYS A 414 9.72 -19.87 -19.22
N ARG A 415 10.94 -20.42 -19.04
CA ARG A 415 11.99 -20.38 -20.05
C ARG A 415 11.57 -21.14 -21.29
N GLU A 416 11.70 -20.50 -22.45
CA GLU A 416 11.29 -21.04 -23.75
C GLU A 416 12.27 -20.58 -24.84
N GLY A 417 12.47 -21.41 -25.85
CA GLY A 417 13.36 -21.12 -26.98
C GLY A 417 14.83 -21.05 -26.55
N PHE A 418 15.65 -20.32 -27.30
CA PHE A 418 17.09 -20.25 -27.04
C PHE A 418 17.39 -19.41 -25.78
N GLY A 419 18.29 -19.91 -24.94
CA GLY A 419 18.80 -19.18 -23.78
C GLY A 419 20.14 -19.71 -23.26
N ILE A 420 20.74 -18.92 -22.37
CA ILE A 420 22.01 -19.20 -21.70
C ILE A 420 21.74 -19.32 -20.20
N GLN A 421 22.15 -20.42 -19.58
CA GLN A 421 22.07 -20.65 -18.15
C GLN A 421 23.49 -20.82 -17.58
N LYS A 422 23.84 -20.04 -16.56
CA LYS A 422 25.00 -20.27 -15.70
C LYS A 422 24.54 -20.81 -14.36
N TYR A 423 25.17 -21.89 -13.92
CA TYR A 423 24.87 -22.56 -12.65
C TYR A 423 25.93 -22.19 -11.58
N SER A 424 25.60 -22.38 -10.30
CA SER A 424 26.48 -22.01 -9.17
C SER A 424 27.78 -22.81 -9.15
N ASN A 425 27.73 -24.04 -9.66
CA ASN A 425 28.91 -24.89 -9.81
C ASN A 425 29.88 -24.41 -10.92
N GLY A 426 29.51 -23.38 -11.70
CA GLY A 426 30.30 -22.85 -12.81
C GLY A 426 29.98 -23.49 -14.17
N ASP A 427 29.07 -24.45 -14.24
CA ASP A 427 28.57 -25.00 -15.50
C ASP A 427 27.82 -23.91 -16.28
N ILE A 428 27.89 -24.01 -17.61
CA ILE A 428 27.18 -23.12 -18.53
C ILE A 428 26.47 -23.97 -19.58
N TYR A 429 25.16 -23.77 -19.71
CA TYR A 429 24.36 -24.29 -20.80
C TYR A 429 23.98 -23.15 -21.75
N GLU A 430 24.03 -23.42 -23.04
CA GLU A 430 23.59 -22.52 -24.10
C GLU A 430 22.80 -23.36 -25.11
N GLY A 431 21.50 -23.12 -25.26
CA GLY A 431 20.68 -23.94 -26.13
C GLY A 431 19.19 -23.73 -25.94
N GLN A 432 18.41 -24.68 -26.44
CA GLN A 432 16.95 -24.61 -26.48
C GLN A 432 16.30 -25.04 -25.16
N PHE A 433 15.29 -24.29 -24.75
CA PHE A 433 14.42 -24.55 -23.60
C PHE A 433 12.97 -24.74 -24.06
N ARG A 434 12.25 -25.62 -23.38
CA ARG A 434 10.80 -25.78 -23.51
C ARG A 434 10.21 -26.02 -22.14
N ASN A 435 9.26 -25.18 -21.71
CA ASN A 435 8.62 -25.29 -20.40
C ASN A 435 9.63 -25.47 -19.25
N ASP A 436 10.63 -24.59 -19.15
CA ASP A 436 11.70 -24.61 -18.15
C ASP A 436 12.68 -25.79 -18.21
N LYS A 437 12.60 -26.67 -19.22
CA LYS A 437 13.56 -27.76 -19.39
C LYS A 437 14.43 -27.55 -20.61
N ARG A 438 15.68 -27.98 -20.56
CA ARG A 438 16.53 -28.07 -21.75
C ARG A 438 15.98 -29.14 -22.69
N GLU A 439 15.74 -28.76 -23.94
CA GLU A 439 15.03 -29.57 -24.93
C GLU A 439 15.51 -29.23 -26.33
N GLY A 440 15.97 -30.21 -27.11
CA GLY A 440 16.56 -30.01 -28.43
C GLY A 440 18.07 -29.75 -28.38
N GLN A 441 18.59 -28.99 -29.32
CA GLN A 441 20.03 -28.79 -29.48
C GLN A 441 20.61 -27.80 -28.44
N GLY A 442 21.78 -28.12 -27.89
CA GLY A 442 22.49 -27.23 -26.99
C GLY A 442 23.96 -27.58 -26.77
N ARG A 443 24.66 -26.66 -26.11
CA ARG A 443 26.05 -26.76 -25.71
C ARG A 443 26.14 -26.64 -24.19
N TYR A 444 26.73 -27.64 -23.54
CA TYR A 444 26.96 -27.66 -22.10
C TYR A 444 28.46 -27.67 -21.82
N LYS A 445 28.96 -26.58 -21.25
CA LYS A 445 30.33 -26.45 -20.74
C LYS A 445 30.31 -26.77 -19.25
N PHE A 446 30.97 -27.84 -18.88
CA PHE A 446 31.14 -28.25 -17.50
C PHE A 446 32.26 -27.44 -16.83
N ALA A 447 32.13 -27.18 -15.53
CA ALA A 447 33.12 -26.49 -14.72
C ALA A 447 34.48 -27.21 -14.71
N ASN A 448 34.47 -28.54 -14.85
CA ASN A 448 35.69 -29.34 -14.98
C ASN A 448 36.39 -29.23 -16.37
N GLY A 449 35.87 -28.41 -17.28
CA GLY A 449 36.44 -28.18 -18.61
C GLY A 449 35.89 -29.08 -19.71
N ASN A 450 35.10 -30.11 -19.39
CA ASN A 450 34.41 -30.89 -20.42
C ASN A 450 33.41 -30.01 -21.19
N VAL A 451 33.14 -30.36 -22.44
CA VAL A 451 32.15 -29.69 -23.28
C VAL A 451 31.33 -30.73 -24.01
N TYR A 452 30.01 -30.67 -23.88
CA TYR A 452 29.06 -31.43 -24.69
C TYR A 452 28.34 -30.51 -25.67
N VAL A 453 28.13 -30.97 -26.91
CA VAL A 453 27.29 -30.32 -27.92
C VAL A 453 26.41 -31.40 -28.55
N GLY A 454 25.09 -31.25 -28.47
CA GLY A 454 24.16 -32.21 -29.04
C GLY A 454 22.74 -32.08 -28.49
N ASP A 455 22.00 -33.17 -28.57
CA ASP A 455 20.61 -33.27 -28.18
C ASP A 455 20.42 -33.30 -26.66
N PHE A 456 19.33 -32.66 -26.21
CA PHE A 456 18.80 -32.68 -24.86
C PHE A 456 17.31 -33.04 -24.88
N VAL A 457 16.87 -33.87 -23.95
CA VAL A 457 15.45 -34.22 -23.76
C VAL A 457 15.14 -34.19 -22.27
N ASN A 458 14.18 -33.37 -21.85
CA ASN A 458 13.79 -33.22 -20.44
C ASN A 458 15.01 -33.05 -19.50
N ASP A 459 15.88 -32.08 -19.79
CA ASP A 459 17.12 -31.80 -19.04
C ASP A 459 18.21 -32.90 -19.09
N LYS A 460 18.04 -33.97 -19.85
CA LYS A 460 19.05 -35.02 -19.99
C LYS A 460 19.76 -34.91 -21.32
N ILE A 461 21.05 -35.22 -21.32
CA ILE A 461 21.80 -35.54 -22.54
C ILE A 461 21.24 -36.86 -23.08
N GLU A 462 20.68 -36.79 -24.29
CA GLU A 462 19.99 -37.89 -24.98
C GLU A 462 20.26 -37.74 -26.49
N GLY A 463 19.99 -38.74 -27.32
CA GLY A 463 20.07 -38.60 -28.78
C GLY A 463 21.52 -38.52 -29.28
N ASN A 464 21.82 -37.66 -30.24
CA ASN A 464 23.15 -37.58 -30.83
C ASN A 464 23.94 -36.39 -30.26
N GLY A 465 25.22 -36.62 -29.97
CA GLY A 465 26.06 -35.55 -29.45
C GLY A 465 27.54 -35.86 -29.41
N LYS A 466 28.32 -34.79 -29.23
CA LYS A 466 29.78 -34.82 -29.13
C LYS A 466 30.22 -34.28 -27.78
N LYS A 467 30.96 -35.08 -27.02
CA LYS A 467 31.61 -34.66 -25.77
C LYS A 467 33.11 -34.60 -25.95
N LYS A 468 33.68 -33.41 -25.78
CA LYS A 468 35.12 -33.18 -25.61
C LYS A 468 35.44 -33.19 -24.13
N PHE A 469 36.37 -34.03 -23.72
CA PHE A 469 36.84 -34.13 -22.36
C PHE A 469 38.01 -33.17 -22.10
N ALA A 470 38.16 -32.73 -20.86
CA ALA A 470 39.23 -31.84 -20.43
C ALA A 470 40.62 -32.46 -20.62
N ASN A 471 40.73 -33.79 -20.56
CA ASN A 471 41.96 -34.53 -20.83
C ASN A 471 42.33 -34.62 -22.32
N GLY A 472 41.48 -34.09 -23.23
CA GLY A 472 41.68 -34.13 -24.67
C GLY A 472 40.93 -35.25 -25.39
N ASP A 473 40.36 -36.22 -24.68
CA ASP A 473 39.54 -37.27 -25.28
C ASP A 473 38.28 -36.67 -25.92
N CYS A 474 37.71 -37.39 -26.87
CA CYS A 474 36.49 -36.97 -27.55
C CYS A 474 35.60 -38.17 -27.84
N TYR A 475 34.34 -38.10 -27.45
CA TYR A 475 33.30 -39.03 -27.88
C TYR A 475 32.32 -38.33 -28.82
N GLN A 476 31.88 -39.00 -29.87
CA GLN A 476 30.80 -38.58 -30.74
C GLN A 476 29.93 -39.78 -31.08
N GLY A 477 28.63 -39.70 -30.81
CA GLY A 477 27.72 -40.82 -31.05
C GLY A 477 26.38 -40.63 -30.35
N GLU A 478 25.72 -41.76 -30.14
CA GLU A 478 24.43 -41.86 -29.48
C GLU A 478 24.55 -41.81 -27.94
N TRP A 479 23.55 -41.21 -27.30
CA TRP A 479 23.46 -40.98 -25.87
C TRP A 479 22.11 -41.43 -25.35
N SER A 480 22.13 -42.09 -24.20
CA SER A 480 20.90 -42.33 -23.44
C SER A 480 21.13 -42.17 -21.95
N ASN A 481 20.24 -41.44 -21.29
CA ASN A 481 20.34 -41.11 -19.87
C ASN A 481 21.72 -40.56 -19.46
N GLN A 482 22.29 -39.67 -20.28
CA GLN A 482 23.60 -39.04 -20.09
C GLN A 482 24.81 -39.98 -20.21
N LEU A 483 24.61 -41.23 -20.66
CA LEU A 483 25.66 -42.22 -20.90
C LEU A 483 25.82 -42.47 -22.40
N PHE A 484 27.03 -42.84 -22.83
CA PHE A 484 27.23 -43.36 -24.18
C PHE A 484 26.41 -44.63 -24.34
N ASN A 485 25.61 -44.69 -25.40
CA ASN A 485 24.76 -45.83 -25.71
C ASN A 485 24.62 -45.93 -27.23
N GLY A 486 24.40 -47.11 -27.81
CA GLY A 486 24.29 -47.24 -29.26
C GLY A 486 25.63 -47.05 -29.98
N LYS A 487 25.63 -46.57 -31.23
CA LYS A 487 26.86 -46.46 -32.03
C LYS A 487 27.61 -45.15 -31.73
N GLY A 488 28.93 -45.23 -31.71
CA GLY A 488 29.76 -44.04 -31.53
C GLY A 488 31.23 -44.23 -31.89
N GLN A 489 31.94 -43.11 -31.88
CA GLN A 489 33.37 -43.01 -32.04
C GLN A 489 33.99 -42.36 -30.80
N TYR A 490 34.97 -43.02 -30.20
CA TYR A 490 35.80 -42.48 -29.14
C TYR A 490 37.21 -42.23 -29.68
N MET A 491 37.72 -41.01 -29.55
CA MET A 491 39.09 -40.63 -29.88
C MET A 491 39.82 -40.32 -28.58
N PHE A 492 40.93 -41.00 -28.35
CA PHE A 492 41.77 -40.81 -27.18
C PHE A 492 42.79 -39.71 -27.46
N ALA A 493 43.15 -38.93 -26.44
CA ALA A 493 44.16 -37.88 -26.53
C ALA A 493 45.55 -38.41 -26.96
N ASN A 494 45.82 -39.70 -26.70
CA ASN A 494 47.05 -40.37 -27.13
C ASN A 494 47.07 -40.77 -28.62
N GLY A 495 46.01 -40.47 -29.39
CA GLY A 495 45.89 -40.79 -30.81
C GLY A 495 45.21 -42.13 -31.11
N ASN A 496 44.89 -42.95 -30.10
CA ASN A 496 44.07 -44.14 -30.30
C ASN A 496 42.62 -43.72 -30.67
N SER A 497 41.87 -44.61 -31.30
CA SER A 497 40.43 -44.44 -31.50
C SER A 497 39.68 -45.75 -31.45
N TYR A 498 38.40 -45.69 -31.14
CA TYR A 498 37.46 -46.79 -31.19
C TYR A 498 36.20 -46.36 -31.93
N ILE A 499 35.70 -47.19 -32.84
CA ILE A 499 34.41 -47.00 -33.52
C ILE A 499 33.62 -48.29 -33.33
N GLY A 500 32.46 -48.22 -32.69
CA GLY A 500 31.67 -49.41 -32.39
C GLY A 500 30.45 -49.09 -31.54
N SER A 501 29.90 -50.10 -30.87
CA SER A 501 28.72 -49.93 -30.02
C SER A 501 29.12 -49.73 -28.55
N PHE A 502 28.27 -49.00 -27.82
CA PHE A 502 28.42 -48.68 -26.42
C PHE A 502 27.16 -49.05 -25.65
N VAL A 503 27.33 -49.53 -24.43
CA VAL A 503 26.25 -49.69 -23.44
C VAL A 503 26.74 -49.13 -22.11
N ASN A 504 26.05 -48.11 -21.61
CA ASN A 504 26.35 -47.48 -20.31
C ASN A 504 27.82 -47.05 -20.18
N ASN A 505 28.32 -46.29 -21.17
CA ASN A 505 29.73 -45.85 -21.30
C ASN A 505 30.76 -46.93 -21.64
N LYS A 506 30.40 -48.21 -21.66
CA LYS A 506 31.34 -49.30 -21.96
C LYS A 506 31.23 -49.73 -23.40
N ARG A 507 32.34 -50.11 -24.03
CA ARG A 507 32.36 -50.75 -25.34
C ARG A 507 31.70 -52.12 -25.25
N GLU A 508 30.80 -52.40 -26.19
CA GLU A 508 29.97 -53.61 -26.23
C GLU A 508 29.73 -54.02 -27.69
N GLY A 509 29.67 -55.31 -27.96
CA GLY A 509 29.51 -55.89 -29.31
C GLY A 509 30.67 -55.57 -30.25
N HIS A 510 30.42 -55.65 -31.56
CA HIS A 510 31.45 -55.46 -32.57
C HIS A 510 31.97 -54.01 -32.64
N GLY A 511 33.30 -53.84 -32.70
CA GLY A 511 33.94 -52.55 -32.88
C GLY A 511 35.37 -52.62 -33.42
N VAL A 512 35.85 -51.47 -33.88
CA VAL A 512 37.18 -51.27 -34.47
C VAL A 512 37.99 -50.33 -33.59
N TYR A 513 39.06 -50.83 -32.98
CA TYR A 513 40.03 -50.05 -32.22
C TYR A 513 41.29 -49.81 -33.06
N LYS A 514 41.59 -48.55 -33.36
CA LYS A 514 42.83 -48.15 -34.04
C LYS A 514 43.81 -47.62 -33.01
N PHE A 515 44.99 -48.18 -32.98
CA PHE A 515 46.08 -47.74 -32.13
C PHE A 515 46.87 -46.63 -32.81
N ALA A 516 47.43 -45.71 -32.03
CA ALA A 516 48.23 -44.60 -32.52
C ALA A 516 49.48 -45.06 -33.30
N ASN A 517 49.97 -46.28 -33.03
CA ASN A 517 51.09 -46.89 -33.74
C ASN A 517 50.70 -47.50 -35.12
N GLY A 518 49.44 -47.38 -35.54
CA GLY A 518 48.94 -47.92 -36.80
C GLY A 518 48.35 -49.33 -36.74
N ASN A 519 48.47 -50.03 -35.60
CA ASN A 519 47.78 -51.31 -35.41
C ASN A 519 46.26 -51.09 -35.34
N ILE A 520 45.49 -52.12 -35.68
CA ILE A 520 44.03 -52.12 -35.63
C ILE A 520 43.57 -53.42 -34.99
N TYR A 521 42.57 -53.36 -34.13
CA TYR A 521 41.80 -54.53 -33.72
C TYR A 521 40.35 -54.33 -34.18
N GLU A 522 39.78 -55.34 -34.81
CA GLU A 522 38.37 -55.38 -35.21
C GLU A 522 37.75 -56.66 -34.66
N GLY A 523 36.71 -56.55 -33.84
CA GLY A 523 36.10 -57.72 -33.22
C GLY A 523 35.12 -57.38 -32.11
N GLU A 524 34.73 -58.42 -31.37
CA GLU A 524 33.73 -58.34 -30.31
C GLU A 524 34.28 -57.77 -28.99
N TYR A 525 33.45 -56.97 -28.32
CA TYR A 525 33.71 -56.38 -27.02
C TYR A 525 32.59 -56.74 -26.03
N GLN A 526 32.97 -56.98 -24.77
CA GLN A 526 32.05 -57.09 -23.66
C GLN A 526 32.63 -56.33 -22.46
N ASN A 527 31.86 -55.42 -21.87
CA ASN A 527 32.29 -54.65 -20.70
C ASN A 527 33.69 -54.02 -20.85
N ASP A 528 33.95 -53.32 -21.97
CA ASP A 528 35.25 -52.71 -22.32
C ASP A 528 36.40 -53.67 -22.59
N LYS A 529 36.19 -54.98 -22.58
CA LYS A 529 37.22 -55.96 -22.88
C LYS A 529 36.95 -56.59 -24.24
N ARG A 530 38.02 -56.93 -24.96
CA ARG A 530 37.92 -57.77 -26.17
C ARG A 530 37.43 -59.14 -25.71
N ASP A 531 36.28 -59.58 -26.21
CA ASP A 531 35.67 -60.83 -25.80
C ASP A 531 34.88 -61.42 -26.97
N GLY A 532 35.28 -62.61 -27.43
CA GLY A 532 34.81 -63.22 -28.66
C GLY A 532 35.82 -63.15 -29.81
N LYS A 533 35.32 -63.30 -31.05
CA LYS A 533 36.17 -63.35 -32.25
C LYS A 533 36.70 -61.97 -32.63
N GLY A 534 37.94 -61.90 -33.09
CA GLY A 534 38.51 -60.66 -33.60
C GLY A 534 39.71 -60.85 -34.50
N VAL A 535 40.06 -59.77 -35.20
CA VAL A 535 41.17 -59.65 -36.13
C VAL A 535 42.08 -58.52 -35.64
N PHE A 536 43.34 -58.84 -35.38
CA PHE A 536 44.38 -57.86 -35.10
C PHE A 536 45.20 -57.61 -36.36
N ILE A 537 45.15 -56.41 -36.91
CA ILE A 537 45.91 -55.98 -38.08
C ILE A 537 47.10 -55.16 -37.59
N TYR A 538 48.30 -55.64 -37.85
CA TYR A 538 49.54 -54.96 -37.51
C TYR A 538 49.83 -53.82 -38.50
N ALA A 539 50.59 -52.82 -38.08
CA ALA A 539 50.97 -51.68 -38.90
C ALA A 539 51.73 -52.06 -40.20
N ASP A 540 52.37 -53.24 -40.21
CA ASP A 540 53.03 -53.81 -41.40
C ASP A 540 52.04 -54.48 -42.40
N GLY A 541 50.75 -54.50 -42.08
CA GLY A 541 49.68 -55.09 -42.86
C GLY A 541 49.42 -56.58 -42.61
N ASN A 542 50.22 -57.24 -41.76
CA ASN A 542 49.92 -58.61 -41.33
C ASN A 542 48.66 -58.62 -40.47
N ARG A 543 47.90 -59.72 -40.50
CA ARG A 543 46.69 -59.85 -39.67
C ARG A 543 46.68 -61.17 -38.93
N GLU A 544 46.16 -61.15 -37.72
CA GLU A 544 46.03 -62.29 -36.81
C GLU A 544 44.56 -62.43 -36.41
N VAL A 545 43.97 -63.57 -36.72
CA VAL A 545 42.55 -63.86 -36.52
C VAL A 545 42.42 -64.92 -35.43
N GLY A 546 41.64 -64.65 -34.39
CA GLY A 546 41.44 -65.60 -33.30
C GLY A 546 40.42 -65.12 -32.27
N GLU A 547 40.32 -65.86 -31.17
CA GLU A 547 39.39 -65.56 -30.07
C GLU A 547 40.07 -64.82 -28.92
N TYR A 548 39.30 -63.98 -28.25
CA TYR A 548 39.71 -63.21 -27.08
C TYR A 548 38.76 -63.51 -25.93
N ILE A 549 39.30 -63.63 -24.72
CA ILE A 549 38.52 -63.80 -23.49
C ILE A 549 39.05 -62.81 -22.48
N GLU A 550 38.17 -61.98 -21.91
CA GLU A 550 38.53 -61.00 -20.87
C GLU A 550 39.70 -60.09 -21.28
N GLY A 551 39.74 -59.72 -22.57
CA GLY A 551 40.74 -58.82 -23.15
C GLY A 551 42.03 -59.49 -23.61
N LYS A 552 42.19 -60.79 -23.40
CA LYS A 552 43.41 -61.56 -23.71
C LYS A 552 43.19 -62.51 -24.89
N PRO A 553 44.18 -62.71 -25.77
CA PRO A 553 44.08 -63.73 -26.81
C PRO A 553 43.97 -65.13 -26.17
N SER A 554 43.13 -65.99 -26.74
CA SER A 554 42.87 -67.34 -26.26
C SER A 554 42.77 -68.31 -27.44
N GLY A 555 43.27 -69.52 -27.24
CA GLY A 555 43.21 -70.59 -28.24
C GLY A 555 44.08 -70.32 -29.46
N GLU A 556 43.68 -70.89 -30.59
CA GLU A 556 44.42 -70.80 -31.85
C GLU A 556 44.14 -69.49 -32.59
N HIS A 557 45.22 -68.81 -32.98
CA HIS A 557 45.21 -67.57 -33.76
C HIS A 557 45.94 -67.79 -35.07
N GLN A 558 45.27 -67.53 -36.20
CA GLN A 558 45.80 -67.69 -37.54
C GLN A 558 46.39 -66.38 -38.05
N VAL A 559 47.68 -66.38 -38.41
CA VAL A 559 48.42 -65.21 -38.86
C VAL A 559 48.63 -65.24 -40.37
N TYR A 560 48.23 -64.16 -41.05
CA TYR A 560 48.27 -64.00 -42.50
C TYR A 560 49.17 -62.83 -42.89
N LYS A 561 49.92 -63.00 -43.99
CA LYS A 561 50.81 -61.95 -44.51
C LYS A 561 50.03 -61.06 -45.48
N GLY A 562 49.86 -59.78 -45.13
CA GLY A 562 49.06 -58.85 -45.95
C GLY A 562 47.66 -59.38 -46.27
N ARG A 563 47.31 -59.43 -47.56
CA ARG A 563 46.01 -59.92 -48.07
C ARG A 563 45.99 -61.41 -48.44
N GLN A 564 46.99 -62.20 -48.03
CA GLN A 564 47.00 -63.63 -48.33
C GLN A 564 45.81 -64.36 -47.68
N SER A 565 45.28 -65.37 -48.36
CA SER A 565 44.12 -66.17 -47.93
C SER A 565 44.48 -67.34 -47.03
N SER A 566 45.72 -67.84 -47.08
CA SER A 566 46.21 -68.91 -46.21
C SER A 566 47.11 -68.33 -45.11
N PRO A 567 46.99 -68.80 -43.86
CA PRO A 567 47.89 -68.38 -42.79
C PRO A 567 49.31 -68.92 -43.07
N PHE A 568 50.33 -68.15 -42.69
CA PHE A 568 51.75 -68.57 -42.73
C PHE A 568 52.28 -68.96 -41.35
N LYS A 569 51.49 -68.69 -40.31
CA LYS A 569 51.83 -68.93 -38.92
C LYS A 569 50.54 -69.12 -38.11
N ILE A 570 50.55 -70.05 -37.16
CA ILE A 570 49.48 -70.28 -36.18
C ILE A 570 50.09 -70.09 -34.80
N ASN A 571 49.51 -69.21 -34.00
CA ASN A 571 49.88 -68.96 -32.61
C ASN A 571 48.86 -69.64 -31.70
N ASN A 572 49.30 -70.37 -30.67
CA ASN A 572 48.39 -70.92 -29.67
C ASN A 572 48.57 -70.17 -28.35
N TYR A 573 47.49 -69.64 -27.81
CA TYR A 573 47.50 -68.84 -26.58
C TYR A 573 46.79 -69.56 -25.44
N ASN A 574 47.48 -69.65 -24.29
CA ASN A 574 46.90 -70.12 -23.04
C ASN A 574 46.91 -68.99 -22.01
N SER A 575 45.72 -68.63 -21.51
CA SER A 575 45.55 -67.58 -20.49
C SER A 575 46.17 -66.22 -20.88
N GLY A 576 46.15 -65.90 -22.18
CA GLY A 576 46.73 -64.67 -22.73
C GLY A 576 48.23 -64.69 -23.00
N LYS A 577 48.92 -65.81 -22.72
CA LYS A 577 50.34 -65.99 -23.03
C LYS A 577 50.48 -66.86 -24.27
N LEU A 578 51.41 -66.49 -25.15
CA LEU A 578 51.78 -67.33 -26.28
C LEU A 578 52.43 -68.60 -25.74
N ASP A 579 51.79 -69.73 -25.99
CA ASP A 579 52.21 -71.06 -25.52
C ASP A 579 53.06 -71.75 -26.59
N SER A 580 52.60 -71.73 -27.84
CA SER A 580 53.33 -72.31 -28.98
C SER A 580 53.09 -71.55 -30.28
N THR A 581 54.00 -71.74 -31.25
CA THR A 581 53.89 -71.20 -32.60
C THR A 581 54.20 -72.29 -33.61
N PHE A 582 53.29 -72.50 -34.56
CA PHE A 582 53.48 -73.38 -35.71
C PHE A 582 53.64 -72.52 -36.97
N ILE A 583 54.76 -72.66 -37.67
CA ILE A 583 54.91 -72.09 -39.01
C ILE A 583 54.22 -73.05 -39.96
N THR A 584 53.18 -72.57 -40.65
CA THR A 584 52.55 -73.36 -41.70
C THR A 584 53.50 -73.33 -42.88
N SER A 585 54.34 -74.37 -42.99
CA SER A 585 55.23 -74.54 -44.13
C SER A 585 54.41 -74.43 -45.41
N ARG A 586 54.76 -73.48 -46.28
CA ARG A 586 54.40 -73.63 -47.70
C ARG A 586 55.16 -74.85 -48.22
N PHE A 587 54.43 -75.83 -48.73
CA PHE A 587 54.81 -76.41 -50.02
C PHE A 587 54.61 -75.35 -51.11
#